data_AF-A0A3D5CP06-F1
#
_entry.id   AF-A0A3D5CP06-F1
#
_cell.length_a   1.000
_cell.length_b   1.000
_cell.length_c   1.000
_cell.angle_alpha   90.00
_cell.angle_beta   90.00
_cell.angle_gamma   90.00
#
_symmetry.space_group_name_H-M   'P 1'
#
loop_
_entity.id
_entity.type
_entity.pdbx_description
1 polymer ?
#
loop_
_entity_poly.entity_id
_entity_poly.type
_entity_poly.pdbx_seq_one_letter_code
_entity_poly.pdbx_strand_id
1 'polypeptide(L)'
;MIETGKTSSEYKIGNENDVSQPDNNYHLRPVNMLTENAQVVLEKRYLRRGDDGNPIETIEEMFWRVAYNVALAEQDFESDPDNIAEEFYQLLTELRFLPNSPTFTGAGTPLGQLAACFVLPISDDMGGDSAGIFQTLRDAALIQQTGGGNGFSFSNLRPRGSIVKSSAGEATGPVGFLRVYDRAFGEIAQGGTRRGANMAVLRVDHPDIYDFITCKTDENQITNFNISVGVTDDFMTAVDNDKSFDLVHPQTGETTKTVQARELFDAIVKYAHHNGEPGVLFLDAANRQNPLPH
;
A
#
# COMPACT_ATOMS: atom_id res chain seq x y z
N MET A 1 -0.63 -31.46 -22.64
CA MET A 1 -2.03 -31.68 -22.23
C MET A 1 -2.09 -31.47 -20.73
N ILE A 2 -2.40 -30.25 -20.32
CA ILE A 2 -2.73 -29.87 -18.95
C ILE A 2 -4.15 -29.36 -19.08
N GLU A 3 -5.09 -30.01 -18.40
CA GLU A 3 -6.52 -29.73 -18.51
C GLU A 3 -6.82 -28.29 -18.07
N THR A 4 -7.26 -27.49 -19.03
CA THR A 4 -7.92 -26.21 -18.82
C THR A 4 -9.36 -26.48 -18.37
N GLY A 5 -9.66 -26.23 -17.10
CA GLY A 5 -11.00 -26.42 -16.56
C GLY A 5 -11.28 -25.55 -15.35
N LYS A 6 -11.72 -24.32 -15.59
CA LYS A 6 -13.01 -23.75 -15.11
C LYS A 6 -13.07 -22.26 -15.42
N THR A 7 -14.06 -21.91 -16.23
CA THR A 7 -14.47 -20.55 -16.57
C THR A 7 -15.04 -19.83 -15.36
N SER A 8 -14.86 -18.51 -15.32
CA SER A 8 -15.20 -17.54 -14.27
C SER A 8 -16.71 -17.35 -13.99
N SER A 9 -17.53 -18.39 -14.17
CA SER A 9 -18.99 -18.33 -14.02
C SER A 9 -19.57 -19.27 -12.95
N GLU A 10 -18.77 -19.78 -12.01
CA GLU A 10 -19.24 -20.70 -10.95
C GLU A 10 -18.96 -20.23 -9.50
N TYR A 11 -18.72 -18.94 -9.27
CA TYR A 11 -18.96 -18.40 -7.92
C TYR A 11 -20.46 -18.16 -7.79
N LYS A 12 -21.18 -19.14 -7.23
CA LYS A 12 -22.51 -18.90 -6.69
C LYS A 12 -22.36 -17.86 -5.58
N ILE A 13 -22.86 -16.66 -5.86
CA ILE A 13 -23.07 -15.62 -4.86
C ILE A 13 -23.97 -16.24 -3.79
N GLY A 14 -23.41 -16.45 -2.60
CA GLY A 14 -24.16 -16.87 -1.43
C GLY A 14 -25.30 -15.89 -1.18
N ASN A 15 -26.47 -16.41 -0.84
CA ASN A 15 -27.67 -15.63 -0.52
C ASN A 15 -27.34 -14.38 0.32
N GLU A 16 -27.88 -13.23 -0.07
CA GLU A 16 -27.73 -11.92 0.57
C GLU A 16 -28.25 -11.82 2.02
N ASN A 17 -28.64 -12.93 2.66
CA ASN A 17 -29.32 -12.96 3.95
C ASN A 17 -28.75 -13.97 4.96
N ASP A 18 -27.55 -14.53 4.75
CA ASP A 18 -27.00 -15.57 5.64
C ASP A 18 -25.64 -15.19 6.23
N VAL A 19 -25.56 -13.99 6.81
CA VAL A 19 -24.61 -13.73 7.90
C VAL A 19 -25.45 -13.73 9.18
N SER A 20 -25.75 -14.92 9.69
CA SER A 20 -26.37 -15.06 11.00
C SER A 20 -25.48 -14.35 12.03
N GLN A 21 -25.99 -13.25 12.61
CA GLN A 21 -25.41 -12.72 13.83
C GLN A 21 -25.55 -13.82 14.90
N PRO A 22 -24.47 -14.22 15.58
CA PRO A 22 -24.57 -15.24 16.61
C PRO A 22 -25.43 -14.70 17.77
N ASP A 23 -26.16 -15.60 18.43
CA ASP A 23 -26.98 -15.31 19.61
C ASP A 23 -26.20 -14.44 20.62
N ASN A 24 -26.76 -13.27 20.97
CA ASN A 24 -26.19 -12.22 21.84
C ASN A 24 -25.98 -12.64 23.32
N ASN A 25 -25.82 -13.94 23.63
CA ASN A 25 -25.68 -14.47 24.98
C ASN A 25 -24.25 -14.78 25.41
N TYR A 26 -23.24 -14.38 24.63
CA TYR A 26 -21.87 -14.33 25.13
C TYR A 26 -21.75 -13.14 26.08
N HIS A 27 -21.37 -13.39 27.34
CA HIS A 27 -21.13 -12.35 28.34
C HIS A 27 -19.89 -11.53 27.95
N LEU A 28 -20.06 -10.59 27.01
CA LEU A 28 -19.02 -9.65 26.59
C LEU A 28 -18.49 -8.93 27.84
N ARG A 29 -17.22 -9.17 28.15
CA ARG A 29 -16.57 -8.53 29.31
C ARG A 29 -16.46 -7.04 29.01
N PRO A 30 -16.79 -6.16 29.98
CA PRO A 30 -16.67 -4.72 29.76
C PRO A 30 -15.24 -4.32 29.39
N VAL A 31 -15.06 -3.42 28.41
CA VAL A 31 -13.74 -2.89 28.07
C VAL A 31 -13.31 -1.85 29.13
N ASN A 32 -12.88 -2.32 30.29
CA ASN A 32 -12.62 -1.48 31.46
C ASN A 32 -11.33 -0.64 31.41
N MET A 33 -10.68 -0.48 30.25
CA MET A 33 -9.35 0.16 30.16
C MET A 33 -9.16 1.19 29.02
N LEU A 34 -10.23 1.64 28.35
CA LEU A 34 -10.09 2.66 27.30
C LEU A 34 -10.16 4.09 27.87
N THR A 35 -9.23 4.94 27.42
CA THR A 35 -9.33 6.39 27.66
C THR A 35 -10.48 7.01 26.86
N GLU A 36 -11.01 8.14 27.32
CA GLU A 36 -12.04 8.90 26.61
C GLU A 36 -11.64 9.21 25.16
N ASN A 37 -10.38 9.59 24.93
CA ASN A 37 -9.85 9.84 23.59
C ASN A 37 -9.91 8.58 22.70
N ALA A 38 -9.57 7.41 23.24
CA ALA A 38 -9.63 6.16 22.49
C ALA A 38 -11.07 5.81 22.12
N GLN A 39 -12.01 5.98 23.06
CA GLN A 39 -13.44 5.77 22.81
C GLN A 39 -13.94 6.66 21.65
N VAL A 40 -13.64 7.96 21.69
CA VAL A 40 -14.02 8.90 20.63
C VAL A 40 -13.45 8.50 19.26
N VAL A 41 -12.21 8.00 19.22
CA VAL A 41 -11.59 7.53 17.96
C VAL A 41 -12.27 6.27 17.43
N LEU A 42 -12.52 5.30 18.30
CA LEU A 42 -13.20 4.04 17.95
C LEU A 42 -14.62 4.32 17.42
N GLU A 43 -15.38 5.14 18.13
CA GLU A 43 -16.73 5.54 17.74
C GLU A 43 -16.80 6.25 16.39
N LYS A 44 -15.84 7.15 16.12
CA LYS A 44 -15.86 7.94 14.89
C LYS A 44 -15.37 7.18 13.67
N ARG A 45 -14.44 6.24 13.83
CA ARG A 45 -13.70 5.66 12.70
C ARG A 45 -13.92 4.17 12.48
N TYR A 46 -14.37 3.42 13.48
CA TYR A 46 -14.31 1.95 13.45
C TYR A 46 -15.65 1.28 13.73
N LEU A 47 -16.53 1.91 14.51
CA LEU A 47 -17.90 1.40 14.67
C LEU A 47 -18.66 1.46 13.35
N ARG A 48 -19.35 0.37 13.03
CA ARG A 48 -20.30 0.31 11.92
C ARG A 48 -21.43 1.29 12.14
N ARG A 49 -21.88 1.89 11.04
CA ARG A 49 -22.99 2.84 11.02
C ARG A 49 -24.11 2.33 10.13
N GLY A 50 -25.34 2.53 10.55
CA GLY A 50 -26.53 2.24 9.76
C GLY A 50 -26.79 3.31 8.70
N ASP A 51 -27.88 3.16 7.95
CA ASP A 51 -28.30 4.08 6.90
C ASP A 51 -28.61 5.49 7.44
N ASP A 52 -28.95 5.60 8.72
CA ASP A 52 -29.18 6.86 9.44
C ASP A 52 -27.88 7.53 9.92
N GLY A 53 -26.73 6.89 9.68
CA GLY A 53 -25.41 7.35 10.09
C GLY A 53 -25.08 7.13 11.55
N ASN A 54 -25.96 6.52 12.36
CA ASN A 54 -25.71 6.23 13.76
C ASN A 54 -24.96 4.91 13.94
N PRO A 55 -24.12 4.76 14.99
CA PRO A 55 -23.49 3.48 15.30
C PRO A 55 -24.52 2.37 15.51
N ILE A 56 -24.31 1.21 14.88
CA ILE A 56 -25.16 0.02 15.03
C ILE A 56 -24.48 -1.08 15.87
N GLU A 57 -23.30 -0.79 16.40
CA GLU A 57 -22.54 -1.65 17.29
C GLU A 57 -21.86 -0.79 18.36
N THR A 58 -21.62 -1.38 19.52
CA THR A 58 -20.81 -0.89 20.63
C THR A 58 -19.32 -1.22 20.40
N ILE A 59 -18.43 -0.68 21.25
CA ILE A 59 -16.99 -0.99 21.18
C ILE A 59 -16.73 -2.47 21.48
N GLU A 60 -17.44 -3.03 22.46
CA GLU A 60 -17.41 -4.45 22.79
C GLU A 60 -17.83 -5.31 21.59
N GLU A 61 -18.96 -4.97 20.95
CA GLU A 61 -19.45 -5.69 19.75
C GLU A 61 -18.49 -5.55 18.57
N MET A 62 -17.87 -4.38 18.38
CA MET A 62 -16.83 -4.18 17.36
C MET A 62 -15.62 -5.10 17.61
N PHE A 63 -15.12 -5.20 18.84
CA PHE A 63 -14.03 -6.12 19.16
C PHE A 63 -14.44 -7.58 18.97
N TRP A 64 -15.66 -7.95 19.36
CA TRP A 64 -16.17 -9.30 19.14
C TRP A 64 -16.27 -9.64 17.66
N ARG A 65 -16.83 -8.74 16.84
CA ARG A 65 -16.90 -8.89 15.39
C ARG A 65 -15.54 -9.13 14.77
N VAL A 66 -14.52 -8.38 15.18
CA VAL A 66 -13.15 -8.55 14.67
C VAL A 66 -12.57 -9.89 15.11
N ALA A 67 -12.66 -10.22 16.40
CA ALA A 67 -12.16 -11.48 16.95
C ALA A 67 -12.80 -12.70 16.26
N TYR A 68 -14.13 -12.73 16.21
CA TYR A 68 -14.90 -13.80 15.60
C TYR A 68 -14.60 -13.96 14.11
N ASN A 69 -14.60 -12.85 13.34
CA ASN A 69 -14.34 -12.92 11.91
C ASN A 69 -12.94 -13.46 11.57
N VAL A 70 -11.93 -13.18 12.41
CA VAL A 70 -10.59 -13.77 12.23
C VAL A 70 -10.57 -15.24 12.65
N ALA A 71 -11.26 -15.59 13.75
CA ALA A 71 -11.36 -16.97 14.22
C ALA A 71 -12.11 -17.91 13.26
N LEU A 72 -12.95 -17.38 12.35
CA LEU A 72 -13.59 -18.20 11.31
C LEU A 72 -12.59 -19.00 10.44
N ALA A 73 -11.35 -18.55 10.32
CA ALA A 73 -10.30 -19.31 9.61
C ALA A 73 -10.01 -20.68 10.28
N GLU A 74 -10.32 -20.84 11.56
CA GLU A 74 -10.14 -22.09 12.32
C GLU A 74 -11.12 -23.18 11.88
N GLN A 75 -12.20 -22.85 11.15
CA GLN A 75 -13.12 -23.84 10.58
C GLN A 75 -12.43 -24.81 9.62
N ASP A 76 -11.32 -24.38 9.00
CA ASP A 76 -10.51 -25.22 8.12
C ASP A 76 -9.57 -26.17 8.90
N PHE A 77 -9.58 -26.12 10.23
CA PHE A 77 -8.71 -26.88 11.13
C PHE A 77 -9.54 -27.66 12.18
N GLU A 78 -8.89 -28.55 12.94
CA GLU A 78 -9.52 -29.33 14.02
C GLU A 78 -9.67 -28.50 15.32
N SER A 79 -10.03 -27.22 15.20
CA SER A 79 -10.19 -26.27 16.29
C SER A 79 -11.61 -25.72 16.34
N ASP A 80 -11.99 -25.16 17.49
CA ASP A 80 -13.31 -24.57 17.70
C ASP A 80 -13.22 -23.03 17.56
N PRO A 81 -13.79 -22.46 16.48
CA PRO A 81 -13.75 -21.02 16.22
C PRO A 81 -14.31 -20.17 17.37
N ASP A 82 -15.30 -20.66 18.12
CA ASP A 82 -15.91 -19.89 19.21
C ASP A 82 -14.92 -19.72 20.38
N ASN A 83 -14.24 -20.80 20.76
CA ASN A 83 -13.19 -20.76 21.79
C ASN A 83 -12.03 -19.84 21.37
N ILE A 84 -11.60 -19.89 20.11
CA ILE A 84 -10.53 -19.03 19.59
C ILE A 84 -10.97 -17.56 19.52
N ALA A 85 -12.23 -17.30 19.15
CA ALA A 85 -12.79 -15.96 19.15
C ALA A 85 -12.78 -15.32 20.55
N GLU A 86 -13.08 -16.10 21.60
CA GLU A 86 -12.98 -15.62 22.98
C GLU A 86 -11.55 -15.24 23.38
N GLU A 87 -10.55 -16.04 22.98
CA GLU A 87 -9.14 -15.73 23.23
C GLU A 87 -8.71 -14.45 22.50
N PHE A 88 -9.07 -14.31 21.22
CA PHE A 88 -8.79 -13.10 20.44
C PHE A 88 -9.50 -11.87 21.02
N TYR A 89 -10.75 -12.02 21.45
CA TYR A 89 -11.50 -10.94 22.10
C TYR A 89 -10.81 -10.45 23.37
N GLN A 90 -10.29 -11.36 24.20
CA GLN A 90 -9.51 -11.00 25.38
C GLN A 90 -8.23 -10.25 25.00
N LEU A 91 -7.49 -10.70 23.99
CA LEU A 91 -6.28 -10.00 23.51
C LEU A 91 -6.57 -8.56 23.07
N LEU A 92 -7.68 -8.36 22.34
CA LEU A 92 -8.09 -7.05 21.84
C LEU A 92 -8.55 -6.14 22.98
N THR A 93 -9.41 -6.62 23.88
CA THR A 93 -9.98 -5.82 24.97
C THR A 93 -8.97 -5.50 26.09
N GLU A 94 -7.97 -6.36 26.30
CA GLU A 94 -6.83 -6.11 27.18
C GLU A 94 -5.73 -5.26 26.51
N LEU A 95 -5.90 -4.88 25.24
CA LEU A 95 -4.92 -4.13 24.43
C LEU A 95 -3.54 -4.80 24.35
N ARG A 96 -3.49 -6.13 24.54
CA ARG A 96 -2.26 -6.92 24.40
C ARG A 96 -1.84 -7.08 22.94
N PHE A 97 -2.82 -7.02 22.05
CA PHE A 97 -2.63 -7.02 20.61
C PHE A 97 -3.73 -6.20 19.95
N LEU A 98 -3.39 -5.43 18.92
CA LEU A 98 -4.35 -4.77 18.04
C LEU A 98 -3.91 -4.97 16.58
N PRO A 99 -4.80 -5.44 15.70
CA PRO A 99 -4.49 -5.52 14.28
C PRO A 99 -4.51 -4.12 13.64
N ASN A 100 -4.12 -4.07 12.36
CA ASN A 100 -4.17 -2.83 11.58
C ASN A 100 -5.61 -2.27 11.44
N SER A 101 -5.74 -1.01 11.04
CA SER A 101 -7.05 -0.37 10.86
C SER A 101 -7.99 -1.09 9.87
N PRO A 102 -7.53 -1.59 8.70
CA PRO A 102 -8.39 -2.32 7.78
C PRO A 102 -9.01 -3.59 8.37
N THR A 103 -8.35 -4.23 9.34
CA THR A 103 -8.95 -5.37 10.04
C THR A 103 -10.22 -4.95 10.80
N PHE A 104 -10.19 -3.79 11.48
CA PHE A 104 -11.38 -3.27 12.17
C PHE A 104 -12.51 -2.85 11.23
N THR A 105 -12.17 -2.17 10.13
CA THR A 105 -13.17 -1.65 9.18
C THR A 105 -13.69 -2.72 8.21
N GLY A 106 -12.85 -3.68 7.84
CA GLY A 106 -13.14 -4.69 6.83
C GLY A 106 -13.73 -5.99 7.38
N ALA A 107 -13.49 -6.33 8.65
CA ALA A 107 -13.97 -7.59 9.24
C ALA A 107 -15.50 -7.71 9.18
N GLY A 108 -15.97 -8.83 8.61
CA GLY A 108 -17.38 -9.15 8.40
C GLY A 108 -18.09 -8.28 7.36
N THR A 109 -17.35 -7.53 6.52
CA THR A 109 -17.95 -6.76 5.40
C THR A 109 -17.92 -7.59 4.11
N PRO A 110 -18.80 -7.32 3.12
CA PRO A 110 -18.81 -8.07 1.86
C PRO A 110 -17.48 -8.02 1.08
N LEU A 111 -16.73 -6.92 1.19
CA LEU A 111 -15.42 -6.77 0.52
C LEU A 111 -14.29 -7.47 1.28
N GLY A 112 -14.43 -7.68 2.60
CA GLY A 112 -13.55 -8.54 3.40
C GLY A 112 -12.05 -8.18 3.41
N GLN A 113 -11.66 -6.97 3.03
CA GLN A 113 -10.25 -6.58 2.96
C GLN A 113 -9.70 -6.24 4.37
N LEU A 114 -8.76 -7.05 4.86
CA LEU A 114 -8.13 -6.88 6.17
C LEU A 114 -6.68 -6.39 6.07
N ALA A 115 -6.07 -6.41 4.88
CA ALA A 115 -4.70 -5.99 4.68
C ALA A 115 -4.59 -4.47 4.47
N ALA A 116 -3.52 -3.87 5.02
CA ALA A 116 -3.26 -2.44 4.92
C ALA A 116 -2.22 -2.07 3.87
N CYS A 117 -1.30 -2.97 3.53
CA CYS A 117 -0.11 -2.66 2.76
C CYS A 117 -0.06 -3.51 1.49
N PHE A 118 0.02 -2.87 0.34
CA PHE A 118 0.14 -3.51 -0.96
C PHE A 118 1.33 -2.94 -1.71
N VAL A 119 2.04 -3.78 -2.45
CA VAL A 119 3.09 -3.35 -3.39
C VAL A 119 2.70 -3.86 -4.76
N LEU A 120 2.59 -2.94 -5.72
CA LEU A 120 2.19 -3.26 -7.09
C LEU A 120 3.35 -2.95 -8.05
N PRO A 121 3.74 -3.90 -8.91
CA PRO A 121 4.75 -3.64 -9.92
C PRO A 121 4.20 -2.71 -10.99
N ILE A 122 5.10 -1.90 -11.57
CA ILE A 122 4.82 -1.11 -12.77
C ILE A 122 5.80 -1.56 -13.85
N SER A 123 5.27 -2.14 -14.93
CA SER A 123 6.02 -2.43 -16.15
C SER A 123 5.97 -1.24 -17.10
N ASP A 124 6.98 -1.12 -17.96
CA ASP A 124 7.10 -0.07 -18.97
C ASP A 124 6.21 -0.32 -20.20
N ASP A 125 4.91 -0.43 -19.93
CA ASP A 125 3.84 -0.67 -20.90
C ASP A 125 2.56 0.06 -20.46
N MET A 126 1.71 0.47 -21.40
CA MET A 126 0.53 1.29 -21.09
C MET A 126 -0.63 0.51 -20.45
N GLY A 127 -0.65 -0.83 -20.54
CA GLY A 127 -1.75 -1.66 -20.00
C GLY A 127 -2.08 -2.91 -20.83
N GLY A 128 -1.25 -3.27 -21.81
CA GLY A 128 -1.29 -4.58 -22.44
C GLY A 128 -0.72 -5.68 -21.54
N ASP A 129 0.20 -5.33 -20.65
CA ASP A 129 0.68 -6.21 -19.57
C ASP A 129 -0.19 -6.07 -18.30
N SER A 130 -0.30 -7.16 -17.53
CA SER A 130 -1.03 -7.16 -16.23
C SER A 130 -0.46 -6.19 -15.19
N ALA A 131 0.82 -5.82 -15.30
CA ALA A 131 1.51 -4.82 -14.50
C ALA A 131 1.73 -3.50 -15.26
N GLY A 132 1.08 -3.32 -16.42
CA GLY A 132 1.17 -2.09 -17.20
C GLY A 132 0.63 -0.88 -16.43
N ILE A 133 1.13 0.30 -16.76
CA ILE A 133 0.89 1.56 -16.04
C ILE A 133 -0.59 1.78 -15.69
N PHE A 134 -1.50 1.70 -16.66
CA PHE A 134 -2.91 1.97 -16.36
C PHE A 134 -3.66 0.78 -15.77
N GLN A 135 -3.17 -0.45 -15.97
CA GLN A 135 -3.73 -1.63 -15.30
C GLN A 135 -3.38 -1.60 -13.81
N THR A 136 -2.11 -1.33 -13.47
CA THR A 136 -1.67 -1.15 -12.08
C THR A 136 -2.39 0.02 -11.40
N LEU A 137 -2.62 1.13 -12.11
CA LEU A 137 -3.39 2.25 -11.57
C LEU A 137 -4.84 1.85 -11.22
N ARG A 138 -5.50 1.08 -12.11
CA ARG A 138 -6.85 0.56 -11.88
C ARG A 138 -6.88 -0.33 -10.64
N ASP A 139 -5.94 -1.26 -10.51
CA ASP A 139 -5.94 -2.22 -9.41
C ASP A 139 -5.62 -1.53 -8.08
N ALA A 140 -4.70 -0.55 -8.08
CA ALA A 140 -4.43 0.31 -6.94
C ALA A 140 -5.64 1.14 -6.50
N ALA A 141 -6.45 1.62 -7.44
CA ALA A 141 -7.68 2.35 -7.14
C ALA A 141 -8.70 1.47 -6.39
N LEU A 142 -8.84 0.20 -6.80
CA LEU A 142 -9.71 -0.77 -6.12
C LEU A 142 -9.20 -1.12 -4.71
N ILE A 143 -7.88 -1.26 -4.55
CA ILE A 143 -7.25 -1.45 -3.23
C ILE A 143 -7.50 -0.24 -2.34
N GLN A 144 -7.33 0.98 -2.87
CA GLN A 144 -7.56 2.21 -2.11
C GLN A 144 -9.04 2.35 -1.71
N GLN A 145 -9.98 1.99 -2.59
CA GLN A 145 -11.42 2.00 -2.30
C GLN A 145 -11.77 1.16 -1.06
N THR A 146 -11.04 0.05 -0.85
CA THR A 146 -11.23 -0.86 0.30
C THR A 146 -10.38 -0.49 1.52
N GLY A 147 -9.66 0.64 1.49
CA GLY A 147 -8.87 1.15 2.62
C GLY A 147 -7.40 0.72 2.64
N GLY A 148 -6.92 -0.02 1.63
CA GLY A 148 -5.52 -0.38 1.48
C GLY A 148 -4.64 0.80 1.07
N GLY A 149 -3.38 0.78 1.50
CA GLY A 149 -2.32 1.67 1.02
C GLY A 149 -1.45 0.98 -0.03
N ASN A 150 -0.93 1.75 -0.99
CA ASN A 150 -0.21 1.22 -2.14
C ASN A 150 1.25 1.67 -2.18
N GLY A 151 2.15 0.77 -2.55
CA GLY A 151 3.55 1.06 -2.84
C GLY A 151 3.89 0.69 -4.28
N PHE A 152 4.73 1.51 -4.92
CA PHE A 152 5.11 1.34 -6.31
C PHE A 152 6.61 1.58 -6.51
N SER A 153 7.23 0.76 -7.36
CA SER A 153 8.53 1.10 -7.94
C SER A 153 8.31 1.63 -9.35
N PHE A 154 8.67 2.90 -9.57
CA PHE A 154 8.63 3.54 -10.88
C PHE A 154 9.93 3.31 -11.67
N SER A 155 10.88 2.56 -11.12
CA SER A 155 12.26 2.41 -11.62
C SER A 155 12.37 1.66 -12.95
N ASN A 156 11.36 0.87 -13.32
CA ASN A 156 11.35 0.16 -14.59
C ASN A 156 10.89 1.05 -15.75
N LEU A 157 10.23 2.16 -15.49
CA LEU A 157 9.74 3.04 -16.54
C LEU A 157 10.91 3.68 -17.26
N ARG A 158 10.84 3.75 -18.59
CA ARG A 158 11.88 4.44 -19.37
C ARG A 158 11.96 5.93 -18.97
N PRO A 159 13.14 6.54 -18.99
CA PRO A 159 13.32 7.94 -18.66
C PRO A 159 12.60 8.86 -19.65
N ARG A 160 12.40 10.10 -19.23
CA ARG A 160 11.81 11.15 -20.05
C ARG A 160 12.63 11.36 -21.33
N GLY A 161 11.94 11.56 -22.45
CA GLY A 161 12.56 11.76 -23.76
C GLY A 161 12.90 10.46 -24.50
N SER A 162 12.78 9.28 -23.86
CA SER A 162 12.97 8.00 -24.55
C SER A 162 11.91 7.79 -25.64
N ILE A 163 12.34 7.23 -26.78
CA ILE A 163 11.46 7.00 -27.93
C ILE A 163 10.40 5.93 -27.60
N VAL A 164 9.14 6.24 -27.91
CA VAL A 164 8.01 5.31 -27.80
C VAL A 164 7.74 4.71 -29.18
N LYS A 165 8.18 3.45 -29.39
CA LYS A 165 8.12 2.77 -30.71
C LYS A 165 6.72 2.74 -31.33
N SER A 166 5.67 2.61 -30.53
CA SER A 166 4.29 2.48 -30.99
C SER A 166 3.67 3.80 -31.47
N SER A 167 4.08 4.94 -30.91
CA SER A 167 3.51 6.26 -31.23
C SER A 167 4.50 7.21 -31.93
N ALA A 168 5.77 6.82 -32.06
CA ALA A 168 6.87 7.67 -32.52
C ALA A 168 7.05 8.97 -31.70
N GLY A 169 6.46 9.05 -30.50
CA GLY A 169 6.61 10.16 -29.58
C GLY A 169 7.69 9.95 -28.52
N GLU A 170 7.80 10.92 -27.61
CA GLU A 170 8.72 10.88 -26.47
C GLU A 170 7.99 10.46 -25.19
N ALA A 171 8.68 9.69 -24.34
CA ALA A 171 8.18 9.30 -23.04
C ALA A 171 8.16 10.48 -22.07
N THR A 172 7.13 10.52 -21.21
CA THR A 172 7.00 11.51 -20.13
C THR A 172 7.88 11.19 -18.91
N GLY A 173 8.40 9.96 -18.83
CA GLY A 173 9.22 9.48 -17.72
C GLY A 173 8.41 9.12 -16.45
N PRO A 174 9.05 8.50 -15.45
CA PRO A 174 8.42 8.11 -14.19
C PRO A 174 7.75 9.24 -13.44
N VAL A 175 8.34 10.44 -13.39
CA VAL A 175 7.74 11.59 -12.68
C VAL A 175 6.45 12.06 -13.37
N GLY A 176 6.36 11.94 -14.70
CA GLY A 176 5.14 12.25 -15.44
C GLY A 176 3.98 11.31 -15.04
N PHE A 177 4.23 10.00 -14.98
CA PHE A 177 3.22 9.03 -14.56
C PHE A 177 2.91 9.09 -13.07
N LEU A 178 3.87 9.42 -12.21
CA LEU A 178 3.63 9.69 -10.80
C LEU A 178 2.57 10.79 -10.61
N ARG A 179 2.62 11.87 -11.41
CA ARG A 179 1.60 12.94 -11.38
C ARG A 179 0.21 12.46 -11.82
N VAL A 180 0.16 11.54 -12.78
CA VAL A 180 -1.11 10.91 -13.21
C VAL A 180 -1.71 10.09 -12.07
N TYR A 181 -0.90 9.26 -11.40
CA TYR A 181 -1.33 8.48 -10.25
C TYR A 181 -1.77 9.37 -9.09
N ASP A 182 -0.99 10.41 -8.78
CA ASP A 182 -1.32 11.36 -7.72
C ASP A 182 -2.68 12.01 -7.94
N ARG A 183 -2.94 12.45 -9.18
CA ARG A 183 -4.23 13.07 -9.51
C ARG A 183 -5.38 12.07 -9.41
N ALA A 184 -5.20 10.85 -9.94
CA ALA A 184 -6.22 9.82 -9.88
C ALA A 184 -6.57 9.45 -8.43
N PHE A 185 -5.57 9.25 -7.56
CA PHE A 185 -5.81 8.93 -6.16
C PHE A 185 -6.41 10.08 -5.35
N GLY A 186 -6.22 11.33 -5.78
CA GLY A 186 -6.89 12.48 -5.21
C GLY A 186 -8.41 12.48 -5.40
N GLU A 187 -8.91 11.82 -6.45
CA GLU A 187 -10.36 11.68 -6.73
C GLU A 187 -10.97 10.46 -6.02
N ILE A 188 -10.15 9.51 -5.56
CA ILE A 188 -10.59 8.26 -4.94
C ILE A 188 -10.57 8.41 -3.41
N ALA A 189 -11.73 8.71 -2.82
CA ALA A 189 -11.90 8.71 -1.37
C ALA A 189 -11.95 7.29 -0.81
N GLN A 190 -11.17 6.97 0.24
CA GLN A 190 -11.29 5.69 0.94
C GLN A 190 -12.51 5.71 1.85
N GLY A 191 -13.59 5.03 1.45
CA GLY A 191 -14.75 4.77 2.32
C GLY A 191 -15.31 5.99 3.06
N GLY A 192 -15.21 7.19 2.46
CA GLY A 192 -15.71 8.45 3.03
C GLY A 192 -14.94 9.03 4.24
N THR A 193 -13.87 8.38 4.73
CA THR A 193 -13.21 8.80 6.00
C THR A 193 -11.68 9.00 5.93
N ARG A 194 -10.97 8.47 4.92
CA ARG A 194 -9.51 8.59 4.82
C ARG A 194 -9.02 8.89 3.39
N ARG A 195 -7.92 9.64 3.27
CA ARG A 195 -7.14 9.77 2.03
C ARG A 195 -6.23 8.55 1.89
N GLY A 196 -6.12 8.00 0.69
CA GLY A 196 -5.20 6.90 0.40
C GLY A 196 -3.76 7.27 0.75
N ALA A 197 -3.02 6.29 1.25
CA ALA A 197 -1.59 6.41 1.49
C ALA A 197 -0.86 5.69 0.36
N ASN A 198 -0.04 6.44 -0.41
CA ASN A 198 0.74 5.87 -1.49
C ASN A 198 2.23 6.13 -1.29
N MET A 199 3.07 5.20 -1.72
CA MET A 199 4.53 5.30 -1.70
C MET A 199 5.06 5.12 -3.12
N ALA A 200 5.91 6.04 -3.57
CA ALA A 200 6.62 5.90 -4.83
C ALA A 200 8.13 5.79 -4.57
N VAL A 201 8.75 4.80 -5.19
CA VAL A 201 10.20 4.60 -5.14
C VAL A 201 10.79 4.72 -6.53
N LEU A 202 11.90 5.45 -6.63
CA LEU A 202 12.76 5.46 -7.81
C LEU A 202 14.19 5.11 -7.40
N ARG A 203 14.80 4.14 -8.07
CA ARG A 203 16.19 3.76 -7.82
C ARG A 203 17.14 4.91 -8.09
N VAL A 204 18.20 5.00 -7.29
CA VAL A 204 19.20 6.08 -7.34
C VAL A 204 19.98 6.13 -8.66
N ASP A 205 20.07 5.02 -9.38
CA ASP A 205 20.71 4.88 -10.69
C ASP A 205 19.78 5.24 -11.86
N HIS A 206 18.53 5.64 -11.61
CA HIS A 206 17.62 6.02 -12.68
C HIS A 206 18.00 7.37 -13.32
N PRO A 207 17.95 7.56 -14.66
CA PRO A 207 18.35 8.82 -15.30
C PRO A 207 17.55 10.05 -14.85
N ASP A 208 16.27 9.85 -14.51
CA ASP A 208 15.38 10.90 -14.01
C ASP A 208 15.45 11.11 -12.48
N ILE A 209 16.51 10.63 -11.80
CA ILE A 209 16.59 10.70 -10.32
C ILE A 209 16.56 12.13 -9.77
N TYR A 210 17.19 13.10 -10.44
CA TYR A 210 17.15 14.50 -9.99
C TYR A 210 15.74 15.10 -10.13
N ASP A 211 15.03 14.78 -11.21
CA ASP A 211 13.64 15.20 -11.40
C ASP A 211 12.76 14.60 -10.31
N PHE A 212 13.00 13.35 -9.92
CA PHE A 212 12.28 12.67 -8.84
C PHE A 212 12.58 13.28 -7.46
N ILE A 213 13.84 13.55 -7.12
CA ILE A 213 14.22 14.19 -5.85
C ILE A 213 13.53 15.56 -5.70
N THR A 214 13.39 16.29 -6.80
CA THR A 214 12.84 17.65 -6.79
C THR A 214 11.34 17.73 -7.08
N CYS A 215 10.68 16.61 -7.41
CA CYS A 215 9.29 16.63 -7.89
C CYS A 215 8.26 17.12 -6.86
N LYS A 216 8.62 17.13 -5.57
CA LYS A 216 7.83 17.62 -4.43
C LYS A 216 8.35 18.92 -3.83
N THR A 217 9.22 19.67 -4.53
CA THR A 217 9.70 20.98 -4.03
C THR A 217 8.54 21.94 -3.80
N ASP A 218 7.55 21.93 -4.71
CA ASP A 218 6.26 22.57 -4.48
C ASP A 218 5.29 21.52 -3.92
N GLU A 219 4.94 21.67 -2.64
CA GLU A 219 4.14 20.72 -1.87
C GLU A 219 2.74 20.48 -2.47
N ASN A 220 2.25 21.36 -3.35
CA ASN A 220 0.93 21.21 -3.97
C ASN A 220 0.94 20.33 -5.23
N GLN A 221 2.10 19.90 -5.72
CA GLN A 221 2.19 19.18 -6.99
C GLN A 221 1.94 17.68 -6.87
N ILE A 222 2.34 17.06 -5.75
CA ILE A 222 2.17 15.64 -5.46
C ILE A 222 1.83 15.53 -3.98
N THR A 223 0.56 15.27 -3.68
CA THR A 223 0.01 15.37 -2.30
C THR A 223 -0.46 14.03 -1.74
N ASN A 224 -0.62 13.02 -2.59
CA ASN A 224 -1.15 11.70 -2.26
C ASN A 224 -0.06 10.63 -2.16
N PHE A 225 1.21 11.02 -2.27
CA PHE A 225 2.37 10.14 -2.21
C PHE A 225 3.42 10.60 -1.21
N ASN A 226 3.99 9.66 -0.47
CA ASN A 226 5.37 9.78 0.00
C ASN A 226 6.32 9.30 -1.10
N ILE A 227 7.50 9.90 -1.20
CA ILE A 227 8.51 9.50 -2.19
C ILE A 227 9.78 9.06 -1.48
N SER A 228 10.45 8.05 -2.01
CA SER A 228 11.73 7.59 -1.47
C SER A 228 12.70 7.22 -2.58
N VAL A 229 13.96 7.57 -2.41
CA VAL A 229 15.02 7.10 -3.29
C VAL A 229 15.43 5.69 -2.89
N GLY A 230 15.36 4.76 -3.84
CA GLY A 230 15.87 3.40 -3.68
C GLY A 230 17.38 3.38 -3.79
N VAL A 231 18.06 3.33 -2.65
CA VAL A 231 19.52 3.41 -2.54
C VAL A 231 20.14 2.00 -2.53
N THR A 232 21.25 1.86 -3.23
CA THR A 232 22.08 0.64 -3.26
C THR A 232 23.34 0.79 -2.40
N ASP A 233 23.90 -0.34 -1.97
CA ASP A 233 25.19 -0.41 -1.27
C ASP A 233 26.33 0.15 -2.15
N ASP A 234 26.27 -0.09 -3.47
CA ASP A 234 27.23 0.44 -4.45
C ASP A 234 27.21 1.98 -4.50
N PHE A 235 26.02 2.59 -4.49
CA PHE A 235 25.89 4.04 -4.44
C PHE A 235 26.45 4.60 -3.13
N MET A 236 26.11 4.00 -1.99
CA MET A 236 26.63 4.46 -0.70
C MET A 236 28.15 4.32 -0.61
N THR A 237 28.72 3.24 -1.15
CA THR A 237 30.16 3.06 -1.28
C THR A 237 30.79 4.15 -2.16
N ALA A 238 30.12 4.54 -3.25
CA ALA A 238 30.59 5.64 -4.11
C ALA A 238 30.54 6.99 -3.39
N VAL A 239 29.52 7.26 -2.57
CA VAL A 239 29.42 8.47 -1.72
C VAL A 239 30.58 8.53 -0.73
N ASP A 240 30.81 7.45 0.03
CA ASP A 240 31.85 7.41 1.07
C ASP A 240 33.26 7.61 0.50
N ASN A 241 33.50 7.13 -0.73
CA ASN A 241 34.79 7.21 -1.40
C ASN A 241 34.92 8.41 -2.35
N ASP A 242 33.94 9.33 -2.37
CA ASP A 242 33.90 10.51 -3.25
C ASP A 242 34.07 10.17 -4.76
N LYS A 243 33.42 9.09 -5.20
CA LYS A 243 33.50 8.57 -6.56
C LYS A 243 32.34 9.04 -7.44
N SER A 244 32.53 8.86 -8.74
CA SER A 244 31.46 8.99 -9.72
C SER A 244 30.50 7.80 -9.67
N PHE A 245 29.28 8.00 -10.13
CA PHE A 245 28.20 7.01 -10.19
C PHE A 245 27.43 7.15 -11.51
N ASP A 246 27.10 6.03 -12.13
CA ASP A 246 26.44 5.98 -13.44
C ASP A 246 24.92 5.91 -13.27
N LEU A 247 24.21 6.72 -14.06
CA LEU A 247 22.76 6.65 -14.24
C LEU A 247 22.44 5.80 -15.46
N VAL A 248 21.66 4.74 -15.30
CA VAL A 248 21.52 3.65 -16.26
C VAL A 248 20.08 3.57 -16.76
N HIS A 249 19.91 3.51 -18.08
CA HIS A 249 18.57 3.36 -18.68
C HIS A 249 18.01 1.96 -18.39
N PRO A 250 16.86 1.82 -17.70
CA PRO A 250 16.38 0.53 -17.18
C PRO A 250 16.07 -0.50 -18.27
N GLN A 251 15.68 -0.05 -19.47
CA GLN A 251 15.35 -0.95 -20.59
C GLN A 251 16.55 -1.37 -21.46
N THR A 252 17.63 -0.57 -21.51
CA THR A 252 18.77 -0.84 -22.40
C THR A 252 20.02 -1.26 -21.64
N GLY A 253 20.11 -0.93 -20.34
CA GLY A 253 21.30 -1.14 -19.53
C GLY A 253 22.44 -0.17 -19.85
N GLU A 254 22.21 0.82 -20.71
CA GLU A 254 23.23 1.78 -21.11
C GLU A 254 23.35 2.92 -20.09
N THR A 255 24.60 3.30 -19.78
CA THR A 255 24.89 4.51 -19.02
C THR A 255 24.45 5.74 -19.82
N THR A 256 23.51 6.50 -19.26
CA THR A 256 23.00 7.74 -19.84
C THR A 256 23.82 8.95 -19.41
N LYS A 257 24.28 8.96 -18.16
CA LYS A 257 25.05 10.04 -17.56
C LYS A 257 25.85 9.52 -16.38
N THR A 258 27.05 10.03 -16.17
CA THR A 258 27.85 9.81 -14.97
C THR A 258 27.82 11.08 -14.11
N VAL A 259 27.60 10.94 -12.81
CA VAL A 259 27.51 12.05 -11.84
C VAL A 259 28.43 11.82 -10.65
N GLN A 260 28.73 12.86 -9.88
CA GLN A 260 29.40 12.67 -8.58
C GLN A 260 28.39 12.11 -7.57
N ALA A 261 28.71 10.96 -6.95
CA ALA A 261 27.80 10.30 -6.02
C ALA A 261 27.44 11.22 -4.85
N ARG A 262 28.43 11.95 -4.34
CA ARG A 262 28.26 12.90 -3.23
C ARG A 262 27.31 14.05 -3.57
N GLU A 263 27.39 14.60 -4.79
CA GLU A 263 26.49 15.67 -5.22
C GLU A 263 25.04 15.19 -5.32
N LEU A 264 24.82 13.95 -5.81
CA LEU A 264 23.50 13.34 -5.84
C LEU A 264 22.97 13.10 -4.42
N PHE A 265 23.82 12.60 -3.52
CA PHE A 265 23.44 12.39 -2.11
C PHE A 265 23.14 13.71 -1.39
N ASP A 266 23.93 14.75 -1.62
CA ASP A 266 23.69 16.10 -1.08
C ASP A 266 22.35 16.67 -1.58
N ALA A 267 21.96 16.37 -2.82
CA ALA A 267 20.63 16.73 -3.32
C ALA A 267 19.52 16.02 -2.54
N ILE A 268 19.64 14.71 -2.30
CA ILE A 268 18.68 13.94 -1.48
C ILE A 268 18.55 14.57 -0.09
N VAL A 269 19.68 14.81 0.60
CA VAL A 269 19.72 15.39 1.94
C VAL A 269 19.11 16.80 1.97
N LYS A 270 19.45 17.63 0.99
CA LYS A 270 18.96 19.02 0.90
C LYS A 270 17.43 19.07 0.83
N TYR A 271 16.81 18.26 -0.02
CA TYR A 271 15.36 18.26 -0.18
C TYR A 271 14.66 17.56 1.00
N ALA A 272 15.23 16.47 1.52
CA ALA A 272 14.74 15.85 2.75
C ALA A 272 14.74 16.82 3.93
N HIS A 273 15.76 17.68 4.05
CA HIS A 273 15.79 18.75 5.06
C HIS A 273 14.78 19.88 4.75
N HIS A 274 14.48 20.12 3.48
CA HIS A 274 13.57 21.20 3.07
C HIS A 274 12.12 20.94 3.48
N ASN A 275 11.60 19.73 3.22
CA ASN A 275 10.18 19.41 3.45
C ASN A 275 9.92 17.95 3.88
N GLY A 276 10.96 17.21 4.28
CA GLY A 276 10.84 15.81 4.71
C GLY A 276 10.84 14.79 3.55
N GLU A 277 11.02 15.23 2.30
CA GLU A 277 10.99 14.38 1.11
C GLU A 277 12.20 14.67 0.19
N PRO A 278 12.78 13.66 -0.50
CA PRO A 278 12.43 12.25 -0.43
C PRO A 278 13.02 11.55 0.80
N GLY A 279 12.35 10.48 1.24
CA GLY A 279 12.97 9.47 2.10
C GLY A 279 14.02 8.63 1.37
N VAL A 280 14.62 7.67 2.08
CA VAL A 280 15.56 6.69 1.51
C VAL A 280 15.13 5.27 1.86
N LEU A 281 15.21 4.37 0.87
CA LEU A 281 14.97 2.94 1.03
C LEU A 281 16.24 2.18 0.63
N PHE A 282 16.90 1.55 1.58
CA PHE A 282 18.11 0.76 1.32
C PHE A 282 17.74 -0.62 0.76
N LEU A 283 17.74 -0.73 -0.56
CA LEU A 283 17.23 -1.90 -1.29
C LEU A 283 18.06 -3.15 -1.00
N ASP A 284 19.38 -3.03 -0.98
CA ASP A 284 20.27 -4.17 -0.79
C ASP A 284 20.24 -4.65 0.66
N ALA A 285 20.15 -3.73 1.62
CA ALA A 285 19.94 -4.07 3.02
C ALA A 285 18.61 -4.81 3.25
N ALA A 286 17.53 -4.37 2.59
CA ALA A 286 16.23 -5.03 2.67
C ALA A 286 16.27 -6.45 2.06
N ASN A 287 16.96 -6.62 0.93
CA ASN A 287 17.04 -7.92 0.25
C ASN A 287 18.04 -8.90 0.91
N ARG A 288 19.06 -8.40 1.61
CA ARG A 288 20.06 -9.26 2.28
C ARG A 288 19.46 -10.25 3.27
N GLN A 289 18.34 -9.90 3.90
CA GLN A 289 17.61 -10.74 4.85
C GLN A 289 16.29 -11.26 4.30
N ASN A 290 16.01 -11.04 3.01
CA ASN A 290 14.78 -11.51 2.39
C ASN A 290 14.84 -13.04 2.24
N PRO A 291 13.91 -13.80 2.86
CA PRO A 291 13.93 -15.25 2.81
C PRO A 291 13.45 -15.82 1.45
N LEU A 292 12.99 -14.96 0.53
CA LEU A 292 12.52 -15.37 -0.79
C LEU A 292 13.68 -15.40 -1.82
N PRO A 293 13.63 -16.31 -2.81
CA PRO A 293 14.57 -16.30 -3.92
C PRO A 293 14.52 -14.96 -4.68
N HIS A 294 15.69 -14.44 -5.04
CA HIS A 294 15.88 -13.17 -5.75
C HIS A 294 16.77 -13.36 -6.97
#